data_AF-A0A352A4M4-F1
#
_entry.id   AF-A0A352A4M4-F1
#
_cell.length_a   1.000
_cell.length_b   1.000
_cell.length_c   1.000
_cell.angle_alpha   90.00
_cell.angle_beta   90.00
_cell.angle_gamma   90.00
#
_symmetry.space_group_name_H-M   'P 1'
#
loop_
_entity.id
_entity.type
_entity.pdbx_description
1 polymer ?
#
loop_
_entity_poly.entity_id
_entity_poly.type
_entity_poly.pdbx_seq_one_letter_code
_entity_poly.pdbx_strand_id
1 'polypeptide(L)'
;MTLYDRIKKIADDKNMSIAYIEESVKISNGSIAKWKQNIPKADNLYKVAKFLGYSVEFLMSNEHFDINSNDLENSYIIKENIGKWVVR
;
A
#
# COMPACT_ATOMS: atom_id res chain seq x y z
N MET A 1 6.48 9.39 -8.72
CA MET A 1 5.80 8.09 -8.85
C MET A 1 4.30 8.34 -8.98
N THR A 2 3.59 7.76 -9.95
CA THR A 2 2.12 7.87 -10.03
C THR A 2 1.44 6.85 -9.12
N LEU A 3 0.13 6.97 -8.91
CA LEU A 3 -0.68 5.96 -8.20
C LEU A 3 -0.53 4.57 -8.84
N TYR A 4 -0.56 4.51 -10.17
CA TYR A 4 -0.32 3.27 -10.92
C TYR A 4 1.06 2.69 -10.62
N ASP A 5 2.12 3.51 -10.69
CA ASP A 5 3.49 3.03 -10.47
C ASP A 5 3.66 2.48 -9.04
N ARG A 6 3.01 3.11 -8.05
CA ARG A 6 3.01 2.64 -6.66
C ARG A 6 2.31 1.30 -6.48
N ILE A 7 1.10 1.16 -7.03
CA ILE A 7 0.35 -0.10 -7.00
C ILE A 7 1.15 -1.20 -7.71
N LYS A 8 1.79 -0.87 -8.84
CA LYS A 8 2.64 -1.80 -9.58
C LYS A 8 3.83 -2.26 -8.74
N LYS A 9 4.54 -1.35 -8.08
CA LYS A 9 5.64 -1.72 -7.17
C LYS A 9 5.17 -2.69 -6.09
N ILE A 10 4.06 -2.38 -5.41
CA ILE A 10 3.48 -3.26 -4.37
C ILE A 10 3.09 -4.63 -4.94
N ALA A 11 2.54 -4.67 -6.15
CA ALA A 11 2.16 -5.89 -6.83
C ALA A 11 3.41 -6.74 -7.17
N ASP A 12 4.45 -6.12 -7.72
CA ASP A 12 5.72 -6.75 -8.06
C ASP A 12 6.41 -7.31 -6.79
N ASP A 13 6.45 -6.55 -5.69
CA ASP A 13 6.99 -6.98 -4.40
C ASP A 13 6.24 -8.19 -3.81
N LYS A 14 4.93 -8.32 -4.11
CA LYS A 14 4.07 -9.44 -3.71
C LYS A 14 3.98 -10.55 -4.76
N ASN A 15 4.72 -10.45 -5.87
CA ASN A 15 4.68 -11.36 -7.01
C ASN A 15 3.26 -11.57 -7.58
N MET A 16 2.49 -10.48 -7.68
CA MET A 16 1.12 -10.43 -8.20
C MET A 16 1.06 -9.61 -9.48
N SER A 17 0.16 -9.96 -10.41
CA SER A 17 -0.11 -9.14 -11.58
C SER A 17 -1.20 -8.09 -11.28
N ILE A 18 -1.16 -6.96 -12.01
CA ILE A 18 -2.23 -5.95 -11.93
C ILE A 18 -3.59 -6.55 -12.29
N ALA A 19 -3.64 -7.42 -13.30
CA ALA A 19 -4.87 -8.10 -13.72
C ALA A 19 -5.46 -8.95 -12.60
N TYR A 20 -4.61 -9.67 -11.83
CA TYR A 20 -5.05 -10.44 -10.68
C TYR A 20 -5.65 -9.56 -9.57
N ILE A 21 -5.06 -8.38 -9.33
CA ILE A 21 -5.61 -7.41 -8.38
C ILE A 21 -7.00 -6.95 -8.85
N GLU A 22 -7.11 -6.53 -10.12
CA GLU A 22 -8.38 -6.05 -10.70
C GLU A 22 -9.49 -7.10 -10.60
N GLU A 23 -9.18 -8.36 -10.92
CA GLU A 23 -10.10 -9.49 -10.79
C GLU A 23 -10.51 -9.71 -9.33
N SER A 24 -9.55 -9.70 -8.41
CA SER A 24 -9.78 -9.93 -6.97
C SER A 24 -10.70 -8.87 -6.36
N VAL A 25 -10.65 -7.63 -6.85
CA VAL A 25 -11.50 -6.53 -6.35
C VAL A 25 -12.71 -6.21 -7.24
N LYS A 26 -12.96 -7.05 -8.26
CA LYS A 26 -14.08 -6.91 -9.22
C LYS A 26 -14.09 -5.56 -9.94
N ILE A 27 -12.93 -5.09 -10.37
CA ILE A 27 -12.77 -3.89 -11.22
C ILE A 27 -12.47 -4.36 -12.65
N SER A 28 -12.93 -3.60 -13.65
CA SER A 28 -12.69 -3.93 -15.06
C SER A 28 -11.19 -3.96 -15.38
N ASN A 29 -10.78 -4.93 -16.20
CA ASN A 29 -9.39 -5.07 -16.64
C ASN A 29 -8.84 -3.76 -17.26
N GLY A 30 -7.64 -3.37 -16.88
CA GLY A 30 -6.96 -2.16 -17.34
C GLY A 30 -7.44 -0.87 -16.67
N SER A 31 -8.33 -0.94 -15.68
CA SER A 31 -8.76 0.24 -14.91
C SER A 31 -7.61 0.83 -14.09
N ILE A 32 -6.81 0.00 -13.43
CA ILE A 32 -5.67 0.46 -12.62
C ILE A 32 -4.61 1.12 -13.52
N ALA A 33 -4.38 0.58 -14.73
CA ALA A 33 -3.46 1.18 -15.70
C ALA A 33 -3.88 2.61 -16.10
N LYS A 34 -5.19 2.86 -16.25
CA LYS A 34 -5.73 4.19 -16.56
C LYS A 34 -5.51 5.21 -15.44
N TRP A 35 -5.20 4.77 -14.21
CA TRP A 35 -4.93 5.67 -13.09
C TRP A 35 -3.57 6.38 -13.17
N LYS A 36 -2.78 6.07 -14.20
CA LYS A 36 -1.61 6.87 -14.57
C LYS A 36 -2.00 8.30 -15.02
N GLN A 37 -3.17 8.45 -15.62
CA GLN A 37 -3.65 9.72 -16.18
C GLN A 37 -5.00 10.18 -15.61
N ASN A 38 -5.79 9.26 -15.04
CA ASN A 38 -7.14 9.53 -14.58
C ASN A 38 -7.29 9.31 -13.08
N ILE A 39 -8.14 10.10 -12.44
CA ILE A 39 -8.45 9.92 -11.02
C ILE A 39 -9.44 8.75 -10.86
N PRO A 40 -9.14 7.74 -10.02
CA PRO A 40 -10.07 6.65 -9.75
C PRO A 40 -11.33 7.12 -9.03
N LYS A 41 -12.41 6.34 -9.16
CA LYS A 41 -13.53 6.45 -8.21
C LYS A 41 -13.03 6.07 -6.81
N ALA A 42 -13.44 6.82 -5.79
CA ALA A 42 -13.03 6.58 -4.41
C ALA A 42 -13.30 5.14 -3.94
N ASP A 43 -14.45 4.56 -4.31
CA ASP A 43 -14.79 3.16 -3.99
C ASP A 43 -13.80 2.14 -4.59
N ASN A 44 -13.40 2.35 -5.84
CA ASN A 44 -12.42 1.47 -6.51
C ASN A 44 -11.05 1.58 -5.85
N LEU A 45 -10.62 2.80 -5.53
CA LEU A 45 -9.35 3.03 -4.84
C LEU A 45 -9.36 2.39 -3.44
N TYR A 46 -10.44 2.55 -2.70
CA TYR A 46 -10.61 1.93 -1.38
C TYR A 46 -10.55 0.40 -1.44
N LYS A 47 -11.22 -0.23 -2.42
CA LYS A 47 -11.17 -1.68 -2.63
C LYS A 47 -9.75 -2.18 -2.89
N VAL A 48 -9.00 -1.51 -3.77
CA VAL A 48 -7.61 -1.84 -4.05
C VAL A 48 -6.74 -1.67 -2.80
N ALA A 49 -6.89 -0.55 -2.08
CA ALA A 49 -6.14 -0.29 -0.85
C ALA A 49 -6.37 -1.39 0.20
N LYS A 50 -7.64 -1.74 0.44
CA LYS A 50 -8.03 -2.80 1.36
C LYS A 50 -7.48 -4.16 0.96
N PHE A 51 -7.51 -4.50 -0.33
CA PHE A 51 -6.96 -5.75 -0.86
C PHE A 51 -5.45 -5.84 -0.66
N LEU A 52 -4.72 -4.76 -0.94
CA LEU A 52 -3.27 -4.72 -0.80
C LEU A 52 -2.79 -4.60 0.66
N GLY A 53 -3.68 -4.21 1.58
CA GLY A 53 -3.39 -4.02 3.00
C GLY A 53 -2.79 -2.64 3.33
N TYR A 54 -3.02 -1.63 2.48
CA TYR A 54 -2.52 -0.27 2.67
C TYR A 54 -3.68 0.73 2.83
N SER A 55 -3.39 1.91 3.38
CA SER A 55 -4.36 3.00 3.42
C SER A 55 -4.47 3.70 2.06
N VAL A 56 -5.63 4.31 1.80
CA VAL A 56 -5.83 5.14 0.61
C VAL A 56 -4.82 6.30 0.58
N GLU A 57 -4.60 6.92 1.74
CA GLU A 57 -3.60 7.98 1.92
C GLU A 57 -2.20 7.51 1.51
N PHE A 58 -1.80 6.31 1.95
CA PHE A 58 -0.52 5.74 1.55
C PHE A 58 -0.44 5.51 0.04
N LEU A 59 -1.52 5.10 -0.62
CA LEU A 59 -1.49 4.92 -2.07
C LEU A 59 -1.40 6.24 -2.84
N MET A 60 -1.96 7.32 -2.28
CA MET A 60 -2.04 8.64 -2.92
C MET A 60 -0.90 9.59 -2.54
N SER A 61 -0.10 9.27 -1.52
CA SER A 61 0.94 10.19 -1.07
C SER A 61 1.96 10.48 -2.18
N ASN A 62 2.59 11.65 -2.16
CA ASN A 62 3.73 11.98 -3.03
C ASN A 62 5.07 11.64 -2.38
N GLU A 63 5.05 11.13 -1.15
CA GLU A 63 6.23 10.83 -0.37
C GLU A 63 6.90 9.55 -0.90
N HIS A 64 8.22 9.64 -1.09
CA HIS A 64 9.09 8.48 -1.27
C HIS A 64 9.22 7.80 0.10
N PHE A 65 8.39 6.79 0.34
CA PHE A 65 8.60 5.89 1.46
C PHE A 65 9.63 4.84 1.04
N ASP A 66 10.90 5.14 1.29
CA ASP A 66 11.90 4.11 1.40
C ASP A 66 11.59 3.34 2.69
N ILE A 67 10.98 2.17 2.55
CA ILE A 67 10.79 1.26 3.70
C ILE A 67 12.18 0.78 4.08
N ASN A 68 12.82 1.49 5.02
CA ASN A 68 14.05 1.02 5.61
C ASN A 68 13.68 -0.14 6.54
N SER A 69 14.17 -1.34 6.26
CA SER A 69 13.90 -2.53 7.10
C SER A 69 14.23 -2.27 8.59
N ASN A 70 15.22 -1.41 8.84
CA ASN A 70 15.61 -0.96 10.18
C ASN A 70 14.49 -0.19 10.91
N ASP A 71 13.63 0.56 10.21
CA ASP A 71 12.58 1.37 10.86
C ASP A 71 11.42 0.51 11.36
N LEU A 72 11.10 -0.57 10.63
CA LEU A 72 10.12 -1.56 11.07
C LEU A 72 10.63 -2.31 12.30
N GLU A 73 11.90 -2.76 12.28
CA GLU A 73 12.54 -3.45 13.40
C GLU A 73 12.58 -2.58 14.67
N ASN A 74 12.97 -1.30 14.51
CA ASN A 74 12.94 -0.32 15.61
C ASN A 74 11.52 -0.11 16.18
N SER A 75 10.49 -0.07 15.32
CA SER A 75 9.10 0.09 15.79
C SER A 75 8.60 -1.10 16.63
N TYR A 76 9.03 -2.32 16.30
CA TYR A 76 8.73 -3.53 17.09
C TYR A 76 9.49 -3.53 18.42
N ILE A 77 10.78 -3.21 18.41
CA ILE A 77 11.61 -3.11 19.62
C ILE A 77 11.04 -2.08 20.61
N ILE A 78 10.55 -0.92 20.13
CA ILE A 78 9.92 0.08 20.99
C ILE A 78 8.64 -0.47 21.63
N LYS A 79 7.78 -1.14 20.85
CA LYS A 79 6.54 -1.75 21.36
C LYS A 79 6.78 -2.87 22.38
N GLU A 80 7.89 -3.60 22.29
CA GLU A 80 8.26 -4.58 23.30
C GLU A 80 8.83 -3.93 24.58
N ASN A 81 9.49 -2.78 24.46
CA ASN A 81 10.13 -2.11 25.60
C ASN A 81 9.22 -1.13 26.35
N ILE A 82 8.12 -0.65 25.77
CA ILE A 82 7.11 0.16 26.50
C ILE A 82 6.43 -0.60 27.65
N GLY A 83 6.50 -1.95 27.66
CA GLY A 83 6.04 -2.78 28.77
C GLY A 83 7.01 -2.90 29.96
N LYS A 84 8.25 -2.36 29.85
CA LYS A 84 9.29 -2.47 30.90
C LYS A 84 9.46 -1.21 31.76
N TRP A 85 8.74 -0.12 31.47
CA TRP A 85 8.85 1.16 32.18
C TRP A 85 7.74 1.42 33.21
N VAL A 86 7.24 0.37 33.88
CA VAL A 86 6.36 0.53 35.07
C VAL A 86 6.97 -0.21 36.25
N VAL A 87 8.18 0.19 36.65
CA VAL A 87 8.63 0.04 38.04
C VAL A 87 9.73 1.05 38.34
N ARG A 88 9.31 2.19 38.89
CA ARG A 88 9.80 2.73 40.16
C ARG A 88 8.85 3.80 40.66
#